data_AF-A0A521X9F3-F1
#
_entry.id   AF-A0A521X9F3-F1
#
_cell.length_a   1.000
_cell.length_b   1.000
_cell.length_c   1.000
_cell.angle_alpha   90.00
_cell.angle_beta   90.00
_cell.angle_gamma   90.00
#
_symmetry.space_group_name_H-M   'P 1'
#
loop_
_entity.id
_entity.type
_entity.pdbx_description
1 polymer ?
#
loop_
_entity_poly.entity_id
_entity_poly.type
_entity_poly.pdbx_seq_one_letter_code
_entity_poly.pdbx_strand_id
1 'polypeptide(L)'
;MLTHYTLKSKVWLYPGVAGWHFITLPKKQSTEIRANFGKLKKGWGSIPVQVTLGKTSWRTSIFPEKKSGAYLLPLKSEIRSKENISEGDTITYSIEIKL
;
A
#
# COMPACT_ATOMS: atom_id res chain seq x y z
N MET A 1 -17.15 10.49 -0.32
CA MET A 1 -16.29 9.34 -0.67
C MET A 1 -15.39 9.06 0.52
N LEU A 2 -15.17 7.79 0.88
CA LEU A 2 -14.23 7.44 1.94
C LEU A 2 -12.81 7.77 1.48
N THR A 3 -12.11 8.64 2.19
CA THR A 3 -10.68 8.87 1.96
C THR A 3 -9.83 7.95 2.82
N HIS A 4 -10.38 7.43 3.92
CA HIS A 4 -9.69 6.57 4.87
C HIS A 4 -10.16 5.11 4.76
N TYR A 5 -9.21 4.17 4.76
CA TYR A 5 -9.46 2.74 4.70
C TYR A 5 -8.58 1.99 5.71
N THR A 6 -9.17 1.13 6.53
CA THR A 6 -8.43 0.15 7.34
C THR A 6 -8.43 -1.20 6.62
N LEU A 7 -7.24 -1.74 6.39
CA LEU A 7 -6.99 -2.88 5.52
C LEU A 7 -6.14 -3.93 6.22
N LYS A 8 -6.22 -5.17 5.74
CA LYS A 8 -5.37 -6.28 6.20
C LYS A 8 -4.80 -7.00 4.98
N SER A 9 -3.48 -7.14 4.92
CA SER A 9 -2.76 -7.73 3.78
C SER A 9 -1.51 -8.48 4.23
N LYS A 10 -1.08 -9.45 3.42
CA LYS A 10 0.16 -10.19 3.62
C LYS A 10 1.35 -9.45 3.00
N VAL A 11 2.45 -9.37 3.73
CA VAL A 11 3.74 -8.85 3.29
C VAL A 11 4.45 -9.89 2.45
N TRP A 12 4.98 -9.48 1.31
CA TRP A 12 5.73 -10.35 0.40
C TRP A 12 7.01 -9.67 -0.09
N LEU A 13 8.05 -10.48 -0.31
CA LEU A 13 9.32 -10.04 -0.85
C LEU A 13 9.26 -10.03 -2.38
N TYR A 14 9.62 -8.90 -2.99
CA TYR A 14 9.80 -8.83 -4.43
C TYR A 14 11.07 -9.57 -4.85
N PRO A 15 11.02 -10.46 -5.86
CA PRO A 15 12.17 -11.23 -6.29
C PRO A 15 13.24 -10.29 -6.86
N GLY A 16 14.38 -10.19 -6.16
CA GLY A 16 15.52 -9.38 -6.57
C GLY A 16 16.48 -9.06 -5.43
N VAL A 17 17.69 -8.61 -5.77
CA VAL A 17 18.77 -8.35 -4.80
C VAL A 17 18.52 -7.14 -3.89
N ALA A 18 17.59 -6.26 -4.27
CA ALA A 18 17.33 -5.01 -3.56
C ALA A 18 16.46 -5.17 -2.30
N GLY A 19 15.90 -6.36 -2.04
CA GLY A 19 15.17 -6.63 -0.79
C GLY A 19 13.86 -5.85 -0.63
N TRP A 20 13.21 -5.46 -1.74
CA TRP A 20 11.96 -4.70 -1.70
C TRP A 20 10.81 -5.54 -1.17
N HIS A 21 10.08 -5.00 -0.19
CA HIS A 21 8.87 -5.64 0.34
C HIS A 21 7.65 -4.84 -0.07
N PHE A 22 6.55 -5.56 -0.30
CA PHE A 22 5.27 -4.98 -0.68
C PHE A 22 4.14 -5.63 0.09
N ILE A 23 3.01 -4.93 0.08
CA ILE A 23 1.70 -5.53 0.32
C ILE A 23 0.79 -5.23 -0.85
N THR A 24 -0.05 -6.21 -1.17
CA THR A 24 -1.13 -6.04 -2.13
C THR A 24 -2.39 -5.66 -1.38
N LEU A 25 -3.00 -4.53 -1.76
CA LEU A 25 -4.27 -4.09 -1.19
C LEU A 25 -5.37 -5.11 -1.54
N PRO A 26 -6.39 -5.29 -0.69
CA PRO A 26 -7.52 -6.13 -1.05
C PRO A 26 -8.22 -5.60 -2.32
N LYS A 27 -8.66 -6.52 -3.18
CA LYS A 27 -9.18 -6.19 -4.52
C LYS A 27 -10.40 -5.28 -4.48
N LYS A 28 -11.31 -5.50 -3.52
CA LYS A 28 -12.52 -4.69 -3.35
C LYS A 28 -12.19 -3.20 -3.15
N GLN A 29 -11.34 -2.90 -2.17
CA GLN A 29 -10.93 -1.53 -1.87
C GLN A 29 -10.06 -0.94 -2.98
N SER A 30 -9.25 -1.75 -3.66
CA SER A 30 -8.52 -1.28 -4.85
C SER A 30 -9.46 -0.83 -5.98
N THR A 31 -10.53 -1.58 -6.24
CA THR A 31 -11.56 -1.20 -7.23
C THR A 31 -12.27 0.09 -6.82
N GLU A 32 -12.66 0.20 -5.55
CA GLU A 32 -13.31 1.39 -5.02
C GLU A 32 -12.42 2.63 -5.12
N ILE A 33 -11.16 2.52 -4.69
CA ILE A 33 -10.18 3.61 -4.77
C ILE A 33 -9.97 4.03 -6.22
N ARG A 34 -9.87 3.08 -7.16
CA ARG A 34 -9.72 3.39 -8.58
C ARG A 34 -10.91 4.14 -9.14
N ALA A 35 -12.13 3.72 -8.79
CA ALA A 35 -13.36 4.36 -9.26
C ALA A 35 -13.49 5.80 -8.72
N ASN A 36 -13.19 6.00 -7.44
CA ASN A 36 -13.38 7.27 -6.74
C ASN A 36 -12.22 8.26 -6.95
N PHE A 37 -10.99 7.77 -7.01
CA PHE A 37 -9.78 8.59 -6.95
C PHE A 37 -8.82 8.38 -8.12
N GLY A 38 -9.19 7.58 -9.13
CA GLY A 38 -8.34 7.31 -10.30
C GLY A 38 -7.92 8.55 -11.08
N LYS A 39 -8.64 9.67 -10.95
CA LYS A 39 -8.28 10.98 -11.53
C LYS A 39 -7.08 11.65 -10.83
N LEU A 40 -6.78 11.28 -9.59
CA LEU A 40 -5.66 11.82 -8.81
C LEU A 40 -4.32 11.17 -9.17
N LYS A 41 -4.32 10.17 -10.08
CA LYS A 41 -3.13 9.43 -10.46
C LYS A 41 -1.97 10.35 -10.90
N LYS A 42 -0.76 10.03 -10.45
CA LYS A 42 0.50 10.69 -10.82
C LYS A 42 1.45 9.63 -11.40
N GLY A 43 2.49 10.08 -12.12
CA GLY A 43 3.55 9.21 -12.65
C GLY A 43 3.00 7.90 -13.20
N TRP A 44 3.60 6.77 -12.81
CA TRP A 44 3.23 5.37 -13.11
C TRP A 44 1.82 4.92 -12.68
N GLY A 45 0.80 5.77 -12.78
CA GLY A 45 -0.58 5.50 -12.37
C GLY A 45 -0.79 5.46 -10.86
N SER A 46 0.17 5.96 -10.08
CA SER A 46 0.17 5.86 -8.62
C SER A 46 -0.73 6.89 -7.97
N ILE A 47 -1.28 6.57 -6.80
CA ILE A 47 -2.13 7.48 -6.03
C ILE A 47 -1.41 7.81 -4.71
N PRO A 48 -1.23 9.09 -4.37
CA PRO A 48 -0.58 9.50 -3.13
C PRO A 48 -1.47 9.18 -1.92
N VAL A 49 -0.84 8.64 -0.88
CA VAL A 49 -1.52 8.25 0.36
C VAL A 49 -0.67 8.63 1.59
N GLN A 50 -1.35 8.89 2.70
CA GLN A 50 -0.75 8.71 4.03
C GLN A 50 -1.06 7.29 4.49
N VAL A 51 -0.06 6.59 4.97
CA VAL A 51 -0.23 5.25 5.57
C VAL A 51 0.04 5.35 7.06
N THR A 52 -0.73 4.61 7.85
CA THR A 52 -0.44 4.37 9.26
C THR A 52 -0.41 2.87 9.50
N LEU A 53 0.67 2.41 10.12
CA LEU A 53 0.85 1.02 10.53
C LEU A 53 1.40 1.04 11.94
N GLY A 54 0.68 0.41 12.87
CA GLY A 54 1.06 0.42 14.28
C GLY A 54 1.25 1.86 14.78
N LYS A 55 2.48 2.22 15.14
CA LYS A 55 2.84 3.56 15.65
C LYS A 55 3.46 4.46 14.59
N THR A 56 3.70 3.94 13.39
CA THR A 56 4.41 4.65 12.33
C THR A 56 3.45 5.14 11.26
N SER A 57 3.53 6.43 10.95
CA SER A 57 2.80 7.04 9.83
C SER A 57 3.74 7.71 8.85
N TRP A 58 3.51 7.55 7.55
CA TRP A 58 4.36 8.15 6.51
C TRP A 58 3.58 8.44 5.22
N ARG A 59 4.15 9.32 4.39
CA ARG A 59 3.64 9.61 3.05
C ARG A 59 4.32 8.71 2.01
N THR A 60 3.53 8.20 1.08
CA THR A 60 3.99 7.38 -0.04
C THR A 60 2.91 7.35 -1.12
N SER A 61 3.00 6.43 -2.08
CA SER A 61 1.97 6.16 -3.06
C SER A 61 1.65 4.68 -3.15
N ILE A 62 0.41 4.38 -3.54
CA ILE A 62 0.01 3.04 -3.98
C ILE A 62 0.09 2.96 -5.51
N PHE A 63 0.53 1.82 -6.04
CA PHE A 63 0.86 1.63 -7.46
C PHE A 63 -0.02 0.55 -8.08
N PRO A 64 -0.61 0.78 -9.27
CA PRO A 64 -1.44 -0.23 -9.91
C PRO A 64 -0.59 -1.41 -10.35
N GLU A 65 -1.04 -2.64 -10.07
CA GLU A 65 -0.36 -3.86 -10.47
C GLU A 65 -1.28 -4.72 -11.34
N LYS A 66 -0.76 -5.10 -12.52
CA LYS A 66 -1.58 -5.66 -13.60
C LYS A 66 -2.04 -7.09 -13.31
N LYS A 67 -1.21 -7.94 -12.68
CA LYS A 67 -1.53 -9.37 -12.49
C LYS A 67 -2.65 -9.57 -11.47
N SER A 68 -2.61 -8.86 -10.35
CA SER A 68 -3.63 -8.90 -9.29
C SER A 68 -4.84 -8.01 -9.62
N GLY A 69 -4.66 -6.99 -10.46
CA GLY A 69 -5.66 -5.95 -10.71
C GLY A 69 -5.88 -5.03 -9.49
N ALA A 70 -5.03 -5.13 -8.48
CA ALA A 70 -5.07 -4.35 -7.25
C ALA A 70 -3.98 -3.30 -7.21
N TYR A 71 -3.96 -2.50 -6.15
CA TYR A 71 -2.84 -1.62 -5.86
C TYR A 71 -1.80 -2.31 -4.97
N LEU A 72 -0.52 -2.02 -5.21
CA LEU A 72 0.59 -2.35 -4.34
C LEU A 72 0.95 -1.16 -3.46
N LEU A 73 1.33 -1.45 -2.23
CA LEU A 73 1.99 -0.51 -1.35
C LEU A 73 3.42 -0.99 -1.07
N PRO A 74 4.46 -0.22 -1.42
CA PRO A 74 5.83 -0.51 -1.01
C PRO A 74 6.00 -0.32 0.51
N LEU A 75 6.63 -1.29 1.16
CA LEU A 75 7.04 -1.22 2.57
C LEU A 75 8.55 -1.02 2.64
N LYS A 76 8.95 0.21 2.96
CA LYS A 76 10.36 0.58 3.14
C LYS A 76 10.99 -0.21 4.29
N SER A 77 12.29 -0.50 4.17
CA SER A 77 13.07 -1.19 5.21
C SER A 77 12.97 -0.50 6.57
N GLU A 78 13.04 0.83 6.61
CA GLU A 78 12.93 1.62 7.85
C GLU A 78 11.60 1.41 8.58
N ILE A 79 10.50 1.26 7.84
CA ILE A 79 9.16 1.08 8.41
C ILE A 79 9.03 -0.33 8.95
N ARG A 80 9.49 -1.33 8.17
CA ARG A 80 9.49 -2.73 8.61
C ARG A 80 10.32 -2.94 9.87
N SER A 81 11.47 -2.28 9.97
CA SER A 81 12.32 -2.34 11.16
C SER A 81 11.62 -1.74 12.39
N LYS A 82 11.04 -0.53 12.26
CA LYS A 82 10.33 0.15 13.37
C LYS A 82 9.14 -0.63 13.91
N GLU A 83 8.42 -1.34 13.04
CA GLU A 83 7.19 -2.06 13.38
C GLU A 83 7.40 -3.59 13.49
N ASN A 84 8.66 -4.05 13.46
CA ASN A 84 9.04 -5.46 13.54
C ASN A 84 8.29 -6.38 12.54
N ILE A 85 8.31 -5.99 11.26
CA ILE A 85 7.62 -6.70 10.16
C ILE A 85 8.61 -7.46 9.28
N SER A 86 8.26 -8.70 9.00
CA SER A 86 8.96 -9.60 8.09
C SER A 86 8.10 -10.00 6.89
N GLU A 87 8.74 -10.61 5.90
CA GLU A 87 8.01 -11.33 4.85
C GLU A 87 7.11 -12.39 5.46
N GLY A 88 5.90 -12.55 4.90
CA GLY A 88 4.95 -13.55 5.34
C GLY A 88 3.94 -13.04 6.38
N ASP A 89 4.27 -11.94 7.08
CA ASP A 89 3.39 -11.35 8.08
C ASP A 89 2.10 -10.84 7.45
N THR A 90 1.00 -10.99 8.19
CA THR A 90 -0.27 -10.35 7.84
C THR A 90 -0.49 -9.16 8.75
N ILE A 91 -0.42 -7.97 8.16
CA ILE A 91 -0.47 -6.69 8.88
C ILE A 91 -1.82 -6.01 8.70
N THR A 92 -2.26 -5.30 9.74
CA THR A 92 -3.37 -4.34 9.67
C THR A 92 -2.78 -2.94 9.56
N TYR A 93 -3.26 -2.16 8.59
CA TYR A 93 -2.77 -0.82 8.32
C TYR A 93 -3.93 0.05 7.85
N SER A 94 -3.81 1.36 8.00
CA SER A 94 -4.74 2.29 7.38
C SER A 94 -4.07 3.10 6.29
N ILE A 95 -4.86 3.47 5.28
CA ILE A 95 -4.47 4.40 4.25
C ILE A 95 -5.46 5.54 4.19
N GLU A 96 -4.96 6.74 3.95
CA GLU A 96 -5.73 7.94 3.68
C GLU A 96 -5.32 8.50 2.31
N ILE A 97 -6.27 8.60 1.38
CA ILE A 97 -6.06 9.19 0.06
C ILE A 97 -5.79 10.69 0.21
N LYS A 98 -4.70 11.18 -0.38
CA LYS A 98 -4.42 12.61 -0.47
C LYS A 98 -5.08 13.17 -1.73
N LEU A 99 -6.01 14.11 -1.53
CA LEU A 99 -6.73 14.83 -2.58
C LEU A 99 -5.87 15.92 -3.21
#